data_AF-A0A7C4QF78-F1
#
_entry.id   AF-A0A7C4QF78-F1
#
_cell.length_a   1.000
_cell.length_b   1.000
_cell.length_c   1.000
_cell.angle_alpha   90.00
_cell.angle_beta   90.00
_cell.angle_gamma   90.00
#
_symmetry.space_group_name_H-M   'P 1'
#
loop_
_entity.id
_entity.type
_entity.pdbx_description
1 polymer ?
#
loop_
_entity_poly.entity_id
_entity_poly.type
_entity_poly.pdbx_seq_one_letter_code
_entity_poly.pdbx_strand_id
1 'polypeptide(L)'
;MNKAKSFLVNEHPNYRFAELPRIPETQLVMLVPLRLWQRLPEYINAYEAVSLAGRFGADPGDYEWEWLDNPEAVRWWRRNAEGYESLFGMVAGVRRSEVAELYGMVDVDENSPFWPEVIPEEAANAMPTQAKIISREKRIPEKDALAMLYREYFRVKGMLTSDAPGEPCTRRGTIREVERFQAALKALFERASRTALPSELNRRVR
;
A
#
# COMPACT_ATOMS: atom_id res chain seq x y z
N MET A 1 -4.47 25.16 -18.40
CA MET A 1 -5.45 24.07 -18.47
C MET A 1 -4.78 22.81 -17.88
N ASN A 2 -5.06 22.53 -16.62
CA ASN A 2 -4.47 21.42 -15.86
C ASN A 2 -5.22 20.12 -16.22
N LYS A 3 -4.53 19.13 -16.77
CA LYS A 3 -4.98 17.74 -16.79
C LYS A 3 -3.88 16.92 -16.14
N ALA A 4 -4.08 16.59 -14.86
CA ALA A 4 -3.32 15.58 -14.17
C ALA A 4 -3.27 14.34 -15.08
N LYS A 5 -2.06 13.92 -15.46
CA LYS A 5 -1.88 12.67 -16.21
C LYS A 5 -2.26 11.54 -15.26
N SER A 6 -3.44 10.99 -15.46
CA SER A 6 -3.90 9.75 -14.83
C SER A 6 -2.89 8.64 -15.14
N PHE A 7 -2.34 8.07 -14.08
CA PHE A 7 -1.54 6.85 -13.97
C PHE A 7 -1.41 6.00 -15.23
N LEU A 8 -0.23 6.07 -15.84
CA LEU A 8 0.35 5.09 -16.76
C LEU A 8 1.84 5.47 -16.85
N VAL A 9 2.71 4.87 -16.05
CA VAL A 9 4.17 4.99 -16.32
C VAL A 9 4.58 3.74 -17.07
N ASN A 10 4.07 3.68 -18.29
CA ASN A 10 4.65 2.93 -19.37
C ASN A 10 5.54 3.91 -20.16
N GLU A 11 6.84 3.89 -19.91
CA GLU A 11 7.81 4.71 -20.66
C GLU A 11 7.96 4.23 -22.12
N HIS A 12 7.35 3.07 -22.46
CA HIS A 12 7.29 2.50 -23.79
C HIS A 12 5.86 2.55 -24.36
N PRO A 13 5.45 3.61 -25.06
CA PRO A 13 4.05 3.85 -25.45
C PRO A 13 3.37 2.71 -26.24
N ASN A 14 4.14 1.80 -26.82
CA ASN A 14 3.65 0.64 -27.58
C ASN A 14 3.42 -0.63 -26.73
N TYR A 15 3.93 -0.68 -25.51
CA TYR A 15 3.80 -1.85 -24.64
C TYR A 15 2.40 -1.95 -24.05
N ARG A 16 1.80 -3.15 -24.08
CA ARG A 16 0.50 -3.43 -23.47
C ARG A 16 0.69 -4.39 -22.31
N PHE A 17 0.30 -3.99 -21.11
CA PHE A 17 0.33 -4.83 -19.91
C PHE A 17 -0.55 -6.05 -20.09
N ALA A 18 0.07 -7.22 -20.21
CA ALA A 18 -0.61 -8.43 -20.67
C ALA A 18 -1.55 -9.04 -19.62
N GLU A 19 -1.24 -8.86 -18.33
CA GLU A 19 -1.97 -9.47 -17.21
C GLU A 19 -3.01 -8.54 -16.58
N LEU A 20 -3.13 -7.29 -17.05
CA LEU A 20 -4.09 -6.33 -16.51
C LEU A 20 -5.54 -6.87 -16.48
N PRO A 21 -6.05 -7.56 -17.53
CA PRO A 21 -7.40 -8.14 -17.48
C PRO A 21 -7.57 -9.24 -16.43
N ARG A 22 -6.48 -9.84 -15.95
CA ARG A 22 -6.49 -10.90 -14.94
C ARG A 22 -6.39 -10.36 -13.50
N ILE A 23 -6.08 -9.07 -13.34
CA ILE A 23 -5.92 -8.41 -12.03
C ILE A 23 -6.78 -7.12 -12.04
N PRO A 24 -8.12 -7.25 -12.04
CA PRO A 24 -9.04 -6.12 -12.21
C PRO A 24 -8.94 -5.08 -11.07
N GLU A 25 -8.39 -5.45 -9.92
CA GLU A 25 -8.19 -4.60 -8.76
C GLU A 25 -7.05 -3.59 -8.96
N THR A 26 -6.18 -3.81 -9.96
CA THR A 26 -5.00 -2.99 -10.26
C THR A 26 -5.34 -1.50 -10.34
N GLN A 27 -4.62 -0.69 -9.56
CA GLN A 27 -4.68 0.77 -9.53
C GLN A 27 -3.42 1.42 -10.08
N LEU A 28 -2.31 0.69 -10.06
CA LEU A 28 -0.98 1.15 -10.46
C LEU A 28 -0.37 0.11 -11.41
N VAL A 29 0.12 0.56 -12.55
CA VAL A 29 0.93 -0.28 -13.45
C VAL A 29 2.28 0.36 -13.70
N MET A 30 3.35 -0.43 -13.61
CA MET A 30 4.72 0.02 -13.85
C MET A 30 5.52 -1.04 -14.61
N LEU A 31 6.48 -0.59 -15.41
CA LEU A 31 7.50 -1.46 -15.98
C LEU A 31 8.83 -1.15 -15.31
N VAL A 32 9.53 -2.18 -14.86
CA VAL A 32 10.87 -2.04 -14.29
C VAL A 32 11.84 -3.03 -14.92
N PRO A 33 13.15 -2.72 -14.98
CA PRO A 33 14.14 -3.69 -15.41
C PRO A 33 14.07 -4.96 -14.55
N LEU A 34 14.05 -6.14 -15.17
CA LEU A 34 13.94 -7.41 -14.45
C LEU A 34 15.08 -7.57 -13.44
N ARG A 35 16.30 -7.14 -13.81
CA ARG A 35 17.45 -7.15 -12.91
C ARG A 35 17.20 -6.37 -11.64
N LEU A 36 16.51 -5.23 -11.72
CA LEU A 36 16.20 -4.42 -10.56
C LEU A 36 15.12 -5.07 -9.68
N TRP A 37 14.10 -5.68 -10.31
CA TRP A 37 13.09 -6.47 -9.59
C TRP A 37 13.71 -7.64 -8.82
N GLN A 38 14.62 -8.38 -9.45
CA GLN A 38 15.33 -9.52 -8.84
C GLN A 38 16.27 -9.13 -7.69
N ARG A 39 16.65 -7.84 -7.57
CA ARG A 39 17.45 -7.34 -6.44
C ARG A 39 16.62 -7.11 -5.19
N LEU A 40 15.32 -6.82 -5.33
CA LEU A 40 14.48 -6.42 -4.21
C LEU A 40 14.40 -7.44 -3.07
N PRO A 41 14.30 -8.77 -3.29
CA PRO A 41 14.25 -9.72 -2.18
C PRO A 41 15.47 -9.59 -1.25
N GLU A 42 16.67 -9.50 -1.83
CA GLU A 42 17.89 -9.36 -1.03
C GLU A 42 18.00 -7.95 -0.42
N TYR A 43 17.68 -6.91 -1.20
CA TYR A 43 17.75 -5.52 -0.74
C TYR A 43 16.80 -5.27 0.44
N ILE A 44 15.53 -5.65 0.31
CA ILE A 44 14.51 -5.45 1.32
C ILE A 44 14.92 -6.18 2.61
N ASN A 45 15.28 -7.46 2.50
CA ASN A 45 15.68 -8.25 3.67
C ASN A 45 16.93 -7.69 4.39
N ALA A 46 17.86 -7.08 3.65
CA ALA A 46 19.12 -6.56 4.22
C ALA A 46 19.03 -5.13 4.75
N TYR A 47 18.10 -4.30 4.24
CA TYR A 47 18.11 -2.86 4.50
C TYR A 47 16.75 -2.26 4.88
N GLU A 48 15.63 -2.89 4.53
CA GLU A 48 14.28 -2.31 4.71
C GLU A 48 13.37 -3.16 5.62
N ALA A 49 13.70 -4.44 5.86
CA ALA A 49 12.89 -5.34 6.66
C ALA A 49 13.06 -5.11 8.18
N VAL A 50 11.94 -5.23 8.90
CA VAL A 50 11.74 -4.89 10.33
C VAL A 50 12.58 -5.70 11.30
N SER A 51 13.12 -6.85 10.90
CA SER A 51 14.10 -7.56 11.74
C SER A 51 15.35 -6.72 12.03
N LEU A 52 15.50 -5.56 11.38
CA LEU A 52 16.53 -4.55 11.59
C LEU A 52 16.06 -3.31 12.40
N ALA A 53 14.76 -3.19 12.69
CA ALA A 53 14.19 -2.12 13.51
C ALA A 53 14.74 -2.25 14.94
N GLY A 54 15.69 -1.38 15.26
CA GLY A 54 16.55 -1.44 16.45
C GLY A 54 17.97 -0.96 16.20
N ARG A 55 18.46 -0.95 14.94
CA ARG A 55 19.79 -0.41 14.59
C ARG A 55 19.77 1.01 13.99
N PHE A 56 18.64 1.48 13.43
CA PHE A 56 18.58 2.72 12.64
C PHE A 56 17.38 3.64 12.96
N GLY A 57 16.94 3.73 14.22
CA GLY A 57 16.06 4.81 14.67
C GLY A 57 14.68 4.91 14.01
N ALA A 58 14.13 3.81 13.50
CA ALA A 58 12.75 3.76 13.00
C ALA A 58 11.77 3.71 14.18
N ASP A 59 10.78 4.59 14.16
CA ASP A 59 9.77 4.66 15.22
C ASP A 59 8.59 3.73 14.89
N PRO A 60 7.92 3.17 15.91
CA PRO A 60 6.64 2.50 15.71
C PRO A 60 5.65 3.40 14.94
N GLY A 61 5.23 2.96 13.75
CA GLY A 61 4.32 3.71 12.88
C GLY A 61 4.93 4.19 11.56
N ASP A 62 6.25 4.04 11.39
CA ASP A 62 6.90 4.19 10.09
C ASP A 62 6.47 3.08 9.11
N TYR A 63 6.55 3.38 7.81
CA TYR A 63 6.24 2.41 6.78
C TYR A 63 7.40 1.46 6.53
N GLU A 64 7.06 0.21 6.23
CA GLU A 64 7.96 -0.91 6.11
C GLU A 64 7.71 -1.65 4.79
N TRP A 65 8.78 -2.25 4.25
CA TRP A 65 8.73 -3.04 3.03
C TRP A 65 8.92 -4.52 3.34
N GLU A 66 8.16 -5.37 2.65
CA GLU A 66 8.30 -6.82 2.73
C GLU A 66 8.26 -7.41 1.31
N TRP A 67 9.11 -8.40 1.07
CA TRP A 67 9.09 -9.20 -0.15
C TRP A 67 8.27 -10.49 0.07
N LEU A 68 7.46 -10.85 -0.92
CA LEU A 68 6.74 -12.11 -0.98
C LEU A 68 7.26 -12.94 -2.17
N ASP A 69 7.52 -14.22 -1.95
CA ASP A 69 8.03 -15.12 -2.99
C ASP A 69 6.94 -15.75 -3.86
N ASN A 70 5.73 -15.91 -3.33
CA ASN A 70 4.62 -16.53 -4.04
C ASN A 70 3.27 -15.86 -3.70
N PRO A 71 2.73 -14.99 -4.58
CA PRO A 71 3.34 -14.50 -5.82
C PRO A 71 4.59 -13.63 -5.55
N GLU A 72 5.46 -13.45 -6.55
CA GLU A 72 6.53 -12.45 -6.49
C GLU A 72 5.91 -11.06 -6.32
N ALA A 73 6.01 -10.51 -5.11
CA ALA A 73 5.36 -9.26 -4.77
C ALA A 73 6.12 -8.50 -3.70
N VAL A 74 5.79 -7.22 -3.58
CA VAL A 74 6.27 -6.34 -2.53
C VAL A 74 5.07 -5.74 -1.81
N ARG A 75 5.08 -5.81 -0.47
CA ARG A 75 4.10 -5.16 0.41
C ARG A 75 4.70 -3.92 1.03
N TRP A 76 3.86 -2.90 1.17
CA TRP A 76 4.15 -1.67 1.89
C TRP A 76 3.10 -1.48 2.99
N TRP A 77 3.54 -1.53 4.24
CA TRP A 77 2.67 -1.64 5.41
C TRP A 77 3.26 -0.88 6.59
N ARG A 78 2.50 -0.72 7.68
CA ARG A 78 3.03 -0.19 8.96
C ARG A 78 2.35 -0.86 10.14
N ARG A 79 2.94 -0.77 11.32
CA ARG A 79 2.26 -1.14 12.56
C ARG A 79 1.38 0.00 13.06
N ASN A 80 0.19 -0.34 13.56
CA ASN A 80 -0.62 0.61 14.32
C ASN A 80 -0.07 0.77 15.76
N ALA A 81 -0.68 1.65 16.55
CA ALA A 81 -0.24 1.92 17.93
C ALA A 81 -0.31 0.69 18.86
N GLU A 82 -1.08 -0.33 18.48
CA GLU A 82 -1.23 -1.59 19.22
C GLU A 82 -0.27 -2.69 18.70
N GLY A 83 0.54 -2.39 17.68
CA GLY A 83 1.53 -3.29 17.10
C GLY A 83 1.01 -4.16 15.94
N TYR A 84 -0.27 -4.03 15.58
CA TYR A 84 -0.87 -4.79 14.47
C TYR A 84 -0.43 -4.26 13.11
N GLU A 85 -0.13 -5.17 12.20
CA GLU A 85 0.29 -4.85 10.84
C GLU A 85 -0.91 -4.38 10.03
N SER A 86 -0.78 -3.22 9.41
CA SER A 86 -1.79 -2.62 8.56
C SER A 86 -1.20 -2.44 7.16
N LEU A 87 -1.69 -3.22 6.21
CA LEU A 87 -1.32 -3.08 4.80
C LEU A 87 -1.78 -1.70 4.29
N PHE A 88 -0.93 -1.07 3.49
CA PHE A 88 -1.30 0.12 2.72
C PHE A 88 -1.36 -0.20 1.23
N GLY A 89 -0.30 -0.79 0.69
CA GLY A 89 -0.22 -1.09 -0.73
C GLY A 89 0.62 -2.31 -1.02
N MET A 90 0.35 -2.93 -2.16
CA MET A 90 1.13 -4.05 -2.64
C MET A 90 1.29 -4.00 -4.15
N VAL A 91 2.38 -4.57 -4.65
CA VAL A 91 2.64 -4.75 -6.08
C VAL A 91 3.04 -6.19 -6.34
N ALA A 92 2.34 -6.85 -7.24
CA ALA A 92 2.76 -8.13 -7.80
C ALA A 92 3.57 -7.91 -9.09
N GLY A 93 4.65 -8.66 -9.25
CA GLY A 93 5.52 -8.62 -10.42
C GLY A 93 5.33 -9.83 -11.31
N VAL A 94 5.16 -9.61 -12.61
CA VAL A 94 5.14 -10.65 -13.64
C VAL A 94 6.37 -10.48 -14.53
N ARG A 95 7.23 -11.50 -14.54
CA ARG A 95 8.48 -11.48 -15.32
C ARG A 95 8.19 -11.59 -16.81
N ARG A 96 8.80 -10.71 -17.62
CA ARG A 96 8.67 -10.66 -19.08
C ARG A 96 10.01 -10.31 -19.73
N SER A 97 10.77 -11.33 -20.14
CA SER A 97 12.08 -11.14 -20.78
C SER A 97 12.98 -10.23 -19.92
N GLU A 98 13.37 -9.05 -20.40
CA GLU A 98 14.26 -8.11 -19.69
C GLU A 98 13.54 -7.18 -18.70
N VAL A 99 12.22 -7.25 -18.60
CA VAL A 99 11.40 -6.40 -17.70
C VAL A 99 10.53 -7.22 -16.75
N ALA A 100 10.11 -6.59 -15.66
CA ALA A 100 9.00 -7.05 -14.84
C ALA A 100 7.82 -6.07 -14.99
N GLU A 101 6.65 -6.60 -15.31
CA GLU A 101 5.38 -5.89 -15.26
C GLU A 101 4.88 -5.87 -13.82
N LEU A 102 4.68 -4.68 -13.27
CA LEU A 102 4.23 -4.47 -11.90
C LEU A 102 2.75 -4.08 -11.89
N TYR A 103 1.95 -4.80 -11.12
CA TYR A 103 0.52 -4.56 -10.94
C TYR A 103 0.26 -4.28 -9.47
N GLY A 104 -0.01 -3.01 -9.17
CA GLY A 104 -0.13 -2.48 -7.82
C GLY A 104 -1.56 -2.10 -7.44
N MET A 105 -1.86 -2.25 -6.17
CA MET A 105 -3.10 -1.80 -5.55
C MET A 105 -2.82 -1.21 -4.17
N VAL A 106 -3.69 -0.30 -3.75
CA VAL A 106 -3.78 0.21 -2.38
C VAL A 106 -5.09 -0.34 -1.83
N ASP A 107 -4.97 -1.16 -0.80
CA ASP A 107 -6.11 -1.75 -0.12
C ASP A 107 -5.91 -1.54 1.37
N VAL A 108 -6.86 -0.83 1.96
CA VAL A 108 -6.78 -0.37 3.34
C VAL A 108 -7.87 -1.07 4.10
N ASP A 109 -7.52 -1.72 5.20
CA ASP A 109 -8.46 -2.34 6.15
C ASP A 109 -9.06 -1.29 7.10
N GLU A 110 -10.29 -1.47 7.56
CA GLU A 110 -10.94 -0.52 8.46
C GLU A 110 -10.30 -0.36 9.83
N ASN A 111 -9.53 -1.35 10.30
CA ASN A 111 -8.77 -1.27 11.54
C ASN A 111 -7.42 -0.57 11.31
N SER A 112 -7.12 -0.25 10.06
CA SER A 112 -5.90 0.46 9.69
C SER A 112 -5.99 1.93 10.11
N PRO A 113 -4.90 2.50 10.65
CA PRO A 113 -4.82 3.94 10.89
C PRO A 113 -4.92 4.78 9.61
N PHE A 114 -4.74 4.19 8.42
CA PHE A 114 -4.94 4.89 7.14
C PHE A 114 -6.42 5.09 6.79
N TRP A 115 -7.33 4.33 7.41
CA TRP A 115 -8.74 4.36 7.06
C TRP A 115 -9.35 5.76 7.14
N PRO A 116 -9.20 6.51 8.26
CA PRO A 116 -9.75 7.86 8.36
C PRO A 116 -8.92 8.94 7.63
N GLU A 117 -7.66 8.70 7.24
CA GLU A 117 -6.76 9.74 6.66
C GLU A 117 -7.30 10.38 5.37
N VAL A 118 -8.22 9.70 4.68
CA VAL A 118 -8.81 10.19 3.42
C VAL A 118 -10.17 10.87 3.60
N ILE A 119 -10.74 10.82 4.80
CA ILE A 119 -12.00 11.50 5.10
C ILE A 119 -11.67 12.99 5.25
N PRO A 120 -12.34 13.89 4.50
CA PRO A 120 -12.13 15.33 4.65
C PRO A 120 -12.29 15.76 6.10
N GLU A 121 -11.44 16.67 6.54
CA GLU A 121 -11.38 17.12 7.93
C GLU A 121 -12.75 17.59 8.44
N GLU A 122 -13.55 18.25 7.60
CA GLU A 122 -14.90 18.71 7.97
C GLU A 122 -15.85 17.55 8.29
N ALA A 123 -15.77 16.46 7.52
CA ALA A 123 -16.57 15.25 7.75
C ALA A 123 -16.02 14.46 8.95
N ALA A 124 -14.69 14.30 9.02
CA ALA A 124 -14.02 13.60 10.11
C ALA A 124 -14.28 14.25 11.47
N ASN A 125 -14.30 15.59 11.55
CA ASN A 125 -14.54 16.32 12.79
C ASN A 125 -15.98 16.21 13.31
N ALA A 126 -16.97 16.02 12.42
CA ALA A 126 -18.37 15.89 12.80
C ALA A 126 -18.73 14.48 13.28
N MET A 127 -18.05 13.45 12.76
CA MET A 127 -18.35 12.04 13.02
C MET A 127 -18.24 11.62 14.50
N PRO A 128 -17.26 12.06 15.31
CA PRO A 128 -17.20 11.74 16.74
C PRO A 128 -18.43 12.21 17.52
N THR A 129 -18.93 13.41 17.24
CA THR A 129 -20.15 13.92 17.88
C THR A 129 -21.36 13.08 17.48
N GLN A 130 -21.47 12.72 16.20
CA GLN A 130 -22.54 11.84 15.72
C GLN A 130 -22.44 10.44 16.35
N ALA A 131 -21.24 9.88 16.47
CA ALA A 131 -20.99 8.58 17.09
C ALA A 131 -21.45 8.55 18.55
N LYS A 132 -21.23 9.63 19.31
CA LYS A 132 -21.73 9.77 20.69
C LYS A 132 -23.24 9.75 20.78
N ILE A 133 -23.93 10.41 19.84
CA ILE A 133 -25.39 10.43 19.77
C ILE A 133 -25.90 9.01 19.47
N ILE A 134 -25.38 8.38 18.42
CA ILE A 134 -25.75 7.02 18.00
C ILE A 134 -25.48 5.99 19.10
N SER A 135 -24.33 6.09 19.77
CA SER A 135 -23.95 5.22 20.88
C SER A 135 -24.98 5.27 22.02
N ARG A 136 -25.46 6.46 22.39
CA ARG A 136 -26.49 6.65 23.41
C ARG A 136 -27.85 6.12 22.97
N GLU A 137 -28.26 6.42 21.73
CA GLU A 137 -29.56 6.01 21.18
C GLU A 137 -29.67 4.50 20.99
N LYS A 138 -28.62 3.87 20.45
CA LYS A 138 -28.60 2.44 20.13
C LYS A 138 -27.97 1.56 21.20
N ARG A 139 -27.44 2.15 22.29
CA ARG A 139 -26.73 1.46 23.38
C ARG A 139 -25.57 0.58 22.88
N ILE A 140 -24.82 1.08 21.89
CA ILE A 140 -23.61 0.43 21.36
C ILE A 140 -22.36 1.20 21.79
N PRO A 141 -21.17 0.56 21.85
CA PRO A 141 -19.92 1.27 22.08
C PRO A 141 -19.67 2.41 21.07
N GLU A 142 -19.13 3.54 21.53
CA GLU A 142 -18.85 4.72 20.69
C GLU A 142 -17.91 4.38 19.52
N LYS A 143 -16.90 3.53 19.77
CA LYS A 143 -15.97 3.04 18.74
C LYS A 143 -16.70 2.31 17.60
N ASP A 144 -17.73 1.53 17.92
CA ASP A 144 -18.48 0.75 16.94
C ASP A 144 -19.40 1.69 16.15
N ALA A 145 -20.02 2.67 16.82
CA ALA A 145 -20.80 3.72 16.17
C ALA A 145 -19.93 4.57 15.21
N LEU A 146 -18.70 4.90 15.60
CA LEU A 146 -17.76 5.63 14.75
C LEU A 146 -17.31 4.81 13.55
N ALA A 147 -16.98 3.52 13.74
CA ALA A 147 -16.66 2.60 12.65
C ALA A 147 -17.82 2.50 11.65
N MET A 148 -19.07 2.42 12.13
CA MET A 148 -20.27 2.44 11.27
C MET A 148 -20.36 3.71 10.42
N LEU A 149 -20.08 4.89 10.98
CA LEU A 149 -20.08 6.16 10.25
C LEU A 149 -19.00 6.19 9.16
N TYR A 150 -17.80 5.69 9.46
CA TYR A 150 -16.73 5.59 8.47
C TYR A 150 -17.08 4.62 7.34
N ARG A 151 -17.61 3.43 7.67
CA ARG A 151 -18.09 2.47 6.66
C ARG A 151 -19.15 3.11 5.75
N GLU A 152 -20.13 3.80 6.33
CA GLU A 152 -21.19 4.45 5.57
C GLU A 152 -20.65 5.54 4.64
N TYR A 153 -19.69 6.34 5.12
CA TYR A 153 -19.01 7.33 4.28
C TYR A 153 -18.39 6.68 3.03
N PHE A 154 -17.63 5.60 3.19
CA PHE A 154 -17.00 4.91 2.07
C PHE A 154 -17.98 4.16 1.18
N ARG A 155 -19.05 3.60 1.76
CA ARG A 155 -20.13 2.93 1.03
C ARG A 155 -20.82 3.88 0.07
N VAL A 156 -21.23 5.06 0.55
CA VAL A 156 -21.88 6.10 -0.27
C VAL A 156 -20.96 6.61 -1.39
N LYS A 157 -19.63 6.56 -1.18
CA LYS A 157 -18.63 6.95 -2.18
C LYS A 157 -18.25 5.83 -3.15
N GLY A 158 -18.79 4.62 -2.98
CA GLY A 158 -18.45 3.46 -3.81
C GLY A 158 -16.99 3.05 -3.68
N MET A 159 -16.38 3.26 -2.50
CA MET A 159 -14.96 2.99 -2.26
C MET A 159 -14.69 1.65 -1.59
N LEU A 160 -15.71 1.04 -0.98
CA LEU A 160 -15.57 -0.27 -0.34
C LEU A 160 -15.32 -1.36 -1.38
N THR A 161 -14.29 -2.17 -1.15
CA THR A 161 -13.92 -3.35 -1.94
C THR A 161 -14.48 -4.62 -1.29
N SER A 162 -14.62 -4.63 0.05
CA SER A 162 -15.35 -5.65 0.81
C SER A 162 -16.23 -4.99 1.87
N ASP A 163 -17.48 -5.48 2.01
CA ASP A 163 -18.49 -4.99 2.96
C ASP A 163 -19.42 -6.15 3.40
N ALA A 164 -18.80 -7.25 3.84
CA ALA A 164 -19.54 -8.42 4.32
C ALA A 164 -19.96 -8.26 5.80
N PRO A 165 -21.19 -8.63 6.18
CA PRO A 165 -21.62 -8.56 7.57
C PRO A 165 -20.74 -9.40 8.51
N GLY A 166 -20.19 -8.77 9.55
CA GLY A 166 -19.35 -9.44 10.55
C GLY A 166 -17.87 -9.53 10.18
N GLU A 167 -17.48 -9.09 8.99
CA GLU A 167 -16.09 -9.03 8.55
C GLU A 167 -15.57 -7.58 8.54
N PRO A 168 -14.25 -7.38 8.66
CA PRO A 168 -13.64 -6.08 8.41
C PRO A 168 -13.93 -5.61 7.00
N CYS A 169 -14.29 -4.33 6.88
CA CYS A 169 -14.42 -3.70 5.57
C CYS A 169 -13.04 -3.34 5.02
N THR A 170 -12.86 -3.52 3.72
CA THR A 170 -11.69 -3.01 2.99
C THR A 170 -12.14 -1.95 2.00
N ARG A 171 -11.24 -1.00 1.73
CA ARG A 171 -11.49 0.06 0.74
C ARG A 171 -10.34 0.15 -0.25
N ARG A 172 -10.71 0.49 -1.47
CA ARG A 172 -9.75 0.90 -2.49
C ARG A 172 -9.07 2.20 -2.08
N GLY A 173 -7.78 2.31 -2.41
CA GLY A 173 -7.04 3.55 -2.24
C GLY A 173 -7.58 4.68 -3.14
N THR A 174 -7.50 5.90 -2.64
CA THR A 174 -7.72 7.10 -3.44
C THR A 174 -6.55 7.34 -4.41
N ILE A 175 -6.77 8.19 -5.42
CA ILE A 175 -5.72 8.66 -6.34
C ILE A 175 -4.46 9.13 -5.59
N ARG A 176 -4.62 9.92 -4.53
CA ARG A 176 -3.49 10.45 -3.75
C ARG A 176 -2.71 9.38 -3.00
N GLU A 177 -3.40 8.37 -2.48
CA GLU A 177 -2.75 7.23 -1.81
C GLU A 177 -1.99 6.36 -2.82
N VAL A 178 -2.56 6.17 -4.02
CA VAL A 178 -1.87 5.48 -5.11
C VAL A 178 -0.63 6.26 -5.57
N GLU A 179 -0.68 7.59 -5.66
CA GLU A 179 0.50 8.44 -5.93
C GLU A 179 1.56 8.31 -4.84
N ARG A 180 1.14 8.32 -3.57
CA ARG A 180 2.03 8.12 -2.42
C ARG A 180 2.73 6.77 -2.49
N PHE A 181 1.99 5.70 -2.76
CA PHE A 181 2.54 4.36 -2.90
C PHE A 181 3.50 4.26 -4.10
N GLN A 182 3.13 4.84 -5.24
CA GLN A 182 4.00 4.90 -6.41
C GLN A 182 5.32 5.62 -6.11
N ALA A 183 5.26 6.76 -5.41
CA ALA A 183 6.44 7.52 -5.03
C ALA A 183 7.35 6.71 -4.09
N ALA A 184 6.76 6.04 -3.10
CA ALA A 184 7.49 5.16 -2.19
C ALA A 184 8.18 4.02 -2.93
N LEU A 185 7.49 3.38 -3.87
CA LEU A 185 8.03 2.29 -4.69
C LEU A 185 9.18 2.75 -5.60
N LYS A 186 9.04 3.92 -6.24
CA LYS A 186 10.13 4.52 -7.03
C LYS A 186 11.36 4.80 -6.17
N ALA A 187 11.16 5.32 -4.96
CA ALA A 187 12.24 5.57 -4.03
C ALA A 187 12.92 4.26 -3.58
N LEU A 188 12.15 3.20 -3.32
CA LEU A 188 12.70 1.87 -3.02
C LEU A 188 13.60 1.38 -4.16
N PHE A 189 13.11 1.46 -5.40
CA PHE A 189 13.88 1.08 -6.58
C PHE A 189 15.16 1.91 -6.77
N GLU A 190 15.08 3.23 -6.57
CA GLU A 190 16.24 4.11 -6.64
C GLU A 190 17.30 3.72 -5.62
N ARG A 191 16.91 3.47 -4.36
CA ARG A 191 17.85 3.02 -3.33
C ARG A 191 18.43 1.63 -3.66
N ALA A 192 17.60 0.66 -4.02
CA ALA A 192 18.02 -0.69 -4.41
C ALA A 192 18.99 -0.71 -5.62
N SER A 193 18.88 0.27 -6.52
CA SER A 193 19.77 0.41 -7.67
C SER A 193 21.16 0.96 -7.30
N ARG A 194 21.25 1.73 -6.21
CA ARG A 194 22.49 2.41 -5.77
C ARG A 194 23.22 1.66 -4.67
N THR A 195 22.51 0.85 -3.89
CA THR A 195 23.09 0.08 -2.80
C THR A 195 23.73 -1.22 -3.33
N ALA A 196 24.97 -1.45 -2.93
CA ALA A 196 25.65 -2.72 -3.17
C ALA A 196 25.05 -3.79 -2.25
N LEU A 197 24.58 -4.91 -2.83
CA LEU A 197 23.99 -5.99 -2.06
C LEU A 197 25.06 -6.82 -1.34
N PRO A 198 24.73 -7.49 -0.22
CA PRO A 198 25.64 -8.41 0.45
C PRO A 198 26.29 -9.44 -0.49
N SER A 199 25.53 -10.01 -1.43
CA SER A 199 25.99 -10.97 -2.43
C SER A 199 27.01 -10.39 -3.42
N GLU A 200 26.94 -9.09 -3.70
CA GLU A 200 27.83 -8.38 -4.62
C GLU A 200 29.15 -8.02 -3.96
N LEU A 201 29.11 -7.66 -2.68
CA LEU A 201 30.28 -7.35 -1.88
C LEU A 201 31.14 -8.60 -1.67
N ASN A 202 30.52 -9.76 -1.40
CA ASN A 202 31.22 -11.03 -1.22
C ASN A 202 31.95 -11.53 -2.48
N ARG A 203 31.49 -11.14 -3.67
CA ARG A 203 32.15 -11.48 -4.94
C ARG A 203 33.39 -10.64 -5.25
N ARG A 204 33.54 -9.45 -4.64
CA ARG A 204 34.71 -8.58 -4.85
C ARG A 204 35.92 -8.98 -4.01
N VAL A 205 35.73 -9.86 -3.02
CA VAL A 205 36.76 -10.32 -2.07
C VAL A 205 37.37 -11.66 -2.49
N ARG A 206 36.85 -12.29 -3.55
CA ARG A 206 37.40 -13.50 -4.19
C ARG A 206 37.96 -13.15 -5.56
#